data_AF-A0ABD0PCU8-F1
#
_entry.id   AF-A0ABD0PCU8-F1
#
_cell.length_a   1.000
_cell.length_b   1.000
_cell.length_c   1.000
_cell.angle_alpha   90.00
_cell.angle_beta   90.00
_cell.angle_gamma   90.00
#
_symmetry.space_group_name_H-M   'P 1'
#
loop_
_entity.id
_entity.type
_entity.pdbx_description
1 polymer ?
#
loop_
_entity_poly.entity_id
_entity_poly.type
_entity_poly.pdbx_seq_one_letter_code
_entity_poly.pdbx_strand_id
1 'polypeptide(L)' 'LTLQKRWTSFAKSQLVCQQGQELQFNKLQDIVKLSPMDDESPDKTLFYGVFTSQ' A
#
# COMPACT_ATOMS: atom_id res chain seq x y z
N LEU A 1 -32.16 7.63 0.26
CA LEU A 1 -31.10 7.29 1.25
C LEU A 1 -29.87 6.80 0.49
N THR A 2 -28.82 7.61 0.43
CA THR A 2 -27.60 7.31 -0.35
C THR A 2 -26.70 6.34 0.42
N LEU A 3 -26.01 5.42 -0.29
CA LEU A 3 -25.00 4.50 0.24
C LEU A 3 -25.39 3.72 1.52
N GLN A 4 -26.66 3.31 1.66
CA GLN A 4 -27.07 2.42 2.75
C GLN A 4 -26.34 1.07 2.65
N LYS A 5 -25.74 0.62 3.76
CA LYS A 5 -24.93 -0.62 3.84
C LYS A 5 -23.71 -0.65 2.89
N ARG A 6 -23.19 0.52 2.50
CA ARG A 6 -21.99 0.66 1.65
C ARG A 6 -20.99 1.61 2.32
N TRP A 7 -19.69 1.41 2.05
CA TRP A 7 -18.65 2.34 2.48
C TRP A 7 -18.87 3.72 1.87
N THR A 8 -18.83 4.77 2.69
CA THR A 8 -18.96 6.17 2.26
C THR A 8 -17.62 6.88 2.13
N SER A 9 -16.55 6.32 2.69
CA SER A 9 -15.18 6.85 2.71
C SER A 9 -14.17 5.91 2.04
N PHE A 10 -14.61 5.04 1.14
CA PHE A 10 -13.71 4.17 0.38
C PHE A 10 -12.87 5.03 -0.59
N ALA A 11 -11.56 4.99 -0.42
CA ALA A 11 -10.59 5.61 -1.31
C ALA A 11 -9.46 4.62 -1.60
N LYS A 12 -8.86 4.72 -2.80
CA LYS A 12 -7.75 3.88 -3.23
C LYS A 12 -6.75 4.69 -4.06
N SER A 13 -5.50 4.25 -4.06
CA SER A 13 -4.43 4.80 -4.89
C SER A 13 -3.59 3.66 -5.51
N GLN A 14 -2.79 3.98 -6.51
CA GLN A 14 -1.87 3.04 -7.15
C GLN A 14 -0.57 2.92 -6.35
N LEU A 15 -0.08 1.70 -6.14
CA LEU A 15 1.28 1.42 -5.67
C LEU A 15 2.18 1.24 -6.88
N VAL A 16 3.33 1.92 -6.89
CA VAL A 16 4.31 1.85 -7.99
C VAL A 16 5.59 1.21 -7.45
N CYS A 17 5.96 0.06 -8.01
CA CYS A 17 7.25 -0.58 -7.80
C CYS A 17 7.94 -0.71 -9.16
N GLN A 18 9.01 0.05 -9.37
CA GLN A 18 9.73 0.07 -10.64
C GLN A 18 11.22 0.29 -10.43
N GLN A 19 12.03 -0.25 -11.33
CA GLN A 19 13.46 0.00 -11.42
C GLN A 19 13.77 0.64 -12.77
N GLY A 20 14.08 1.94 -12.76
CA GLY A 20 14.16 2.73 -14.00
C GLY A 20 12.79 2.89 -14.67
N GLN A 21 12.78 3.09 -16.00
CA GLN A 21 11.53 3.19 -16.78
C GLN A 21 11.05 1.84 -17.33
N GLU A 22 11.93 0.84 -17.42
CA GLU A 22 11.66 -0.40 -18.17
C GLU A 22 11.15 -1.55 -17.27
N LEU A 23 11.61 -1.64 -16.02
CA LEU A 23 11.25 -2.75 -15.13
C LEU A 23 10.07 -2.33 -14.23
N GLN A 24 8.88 -2.81 -14.55
CA GLN A 24 7.67 -2.59 -13.76
C GLN A 24 7.24 -3.86 -13.03
N PHE A 25 7.04 -3.75 -11.72
CA PHE A 25 6.57 -4.83 -10.86
C PHE A 25 5.13 -4.54 -10.44
N ASN A 26 4.19 -4.90 -11.32
CA ASN A 26 2.78 -4.52 -11.20
C ASN A 26 1.93 -5.56 -10.45
N LYS A 27 2.51 -6.68 -10.01
CA LYS A 27 1.81 -7.72 -9.24
C LYS A 27 2.30 -7.72 -7.81
N LEU A 28 1.47 -7.24 -6.89
CA LEU A 28 1.72 -7.32 -5.46
C LEU A 28 1.51 -8.77 -4.97
N GLN A 29 2.51 -9.34 -4.30
CA GLN A 29 2.48 -10.69 -3.74
C GLN A 29 2.23 -10.69 -2.23
N ASP A 30 2.88 -9.78 -1.50
CA ASP A 30 2.78 -9.69 -0.05
C ASP A 30 3.06 -8.26 0.45
N ILE A 31 2.55 -7.91 1.63
CA ILE A 31 2.82 -6.65 2.34
C ILE A 31 3.05 -6.93 3.82
N VAL A 32 4.18 -6.47 4.36
CA VAL A 32 4.45 -6.46 5.79
C VAL A 32 4.40 -5.03 6.31
N LYS A 33 3.66 -4.84 7.42
CA LYS A 33 3.67 -3.59 8.19
C LYS A 33 4.79 -3.67 9.22
N LEU A 34 5.69 -2.69 9.20
CA LEU A 34 6.67 -2.47 10.27
C LEU A 34 6.13 -1.37 11.19
N SER A 35 5.80 -1.74 12.43
CA SER A 35 5.39 -0.78 13.45
C SER A 35 6.56 0.14 13.82
N PRO A 36 6.30 1.43 14.10
CA PRO A 36 7.31 2.34 14.61
C PRO A 36 7.82 1.87 15.98
N MET A 37 9.00 2.33 16.40
CA MET A 37 9.47 2.12 17.79
C MET A 37 8.51 2.81 18.77
N ASP A 38 8.48 2.36 20.03
CA ASP A 38 7.45 2.75 21.02
C ASP A 38 7.32 4.26 21.28
N ASP A 39 8.35 5.07 20.94
CA ASP A 39 8.37 6.54 21.09
C ASP A 39 8.26 7.30 19.74
N GLU A 40 8.09 6.58 18.63
CA GLU A 40 7.96 7.19 17.31
C GLU A 40 6.50 7.42 16.91
N SER A 41 6.25 8.47 16.12
CA SER A 41 4.89 8.80 15.69
C SER A 41 4.29 7.68 14.81
N PRO A 42 2.96 7.45 14.87
CA PRO A 42 2.29 6.45 14.03
C PRO A 42 2.52 6.65 12.52
N ASP A 43 2.76 7.89 12.10
CA ASP A 43 3.05 8.27 10.71
C ASP A 43 4.39 7.72 10.20
N LYS A 44 5.25 7.21 11.09
CA LYS A 44 6.49 6.50 10.76
C LYS A 44 6.28 5.03 10.42
N THR A 45 5.04 4.53 10.46
CA THR A 45 4.72 3.17 10.01
C THR A 45 5.19 2.95 8.58
N LEU A 46 6.05 1.95 8.36
CA LEU A 46 6.50 1.56 7.03
C LEU A 46 5.75 0.33 6.53
N PHE A 47 5.46 0.31 5.23
CA PHE A 47 4.88 -0.84 4.53
C PHE A 47 5.89 -1.36 3.51
N TYR A 48 6.35 -2.59 3.70
CA TYR A 48 7.23 -3.28 2.77
C TYR A 48 6.41 -4.21 1.88
N GLY A 49 6.37 -3.93 0.58
CA GLY A 49 5.66 -4.76 -0.39
C GLY A 49 6.62 -5.61 -1.23
N VAL A 50 6.24 -6.87 -1.48
CA VAL A 50 6.91 -7.74 -2.45
C VAL A 50 6.13 -7.69 -3.75
N PHE A 51 6.80 -7.29 -4.84
CA PHE A 51 6.18 -7.16 -6.15
C PHE A 51 6.90 -8.04 -7.18
N THR A 52 6.14 -8.60 -8.12
CA THR A 52 6.66 -9.33 -9.28
C THR A 52 6.13 -8.72 -10.58
N SER A 53 6.76 -9.07 -11.69
CA SER A 53 6.18 -8.80 -13.02
C SER A 53 5.06 -9.81 -13.32
N GLN A 54 4.28 -9.55 -14.38
CA GLN A 54 3.16 -10.39 -14.83
C GLN A 54 3.63 -11.60 -15.64
#